data_AF-A0A954G9P2-F1
#
_entry.id   AF-A0A954G9P2-F1
#
_cell.length_a   1.000
_cell.length_b   1.000
_cell.length_c   1.000
_cell.angle_alpha   90.00
_cell.angle_beta   90.00
_cell.angle_gamma   90.00
#
_symmetry.space_group_name_H-M   'P 1'
#
loop_
_entity.id
_entity.type
_entity.pdbx_description
1 polymer ?
#
loop_
_entity_poly.entity_id
_entity_poly.type
_entity_poly.pdbx_seq_one_letter_code
_entity_poly.pdbx_strand_id
1 'polypeptide(L)'
;MTGLRRFLIIATVLAGTMLTVQQSQAAYRQYYSSWNYHPQRSYYYRTYYYKPRPTYTSYNYHYCIHYPSRPRYVYYYNPHSRHYWGRFDLEGTNGEQYSILAEEDRKGTLAEIPESAFPAPAAMPVIPESEDGEQVAPPEGVPGQDVPEGEPAAEGDAPAGN
;
A
#
# COMPACT_ATOMS: atom_id res chain seq x y z
N MET A 1 -51.37 42.34 43.08
CA MET A 1 -50.19 41.81 43.78
C MET A 1 -50.21 40.30 43.66
N THR A 2 -49.23 39.75 42.92
CA THR A 2 -48.55 38.46 43.13
C THR A 2 -49.39 37.17 43.25
N GLY A 3 -49.18 36.21 42.33
CA GLY A 3 -49.72 34.86 42.50
C GLY A 3 -49.44 33.84 41.40
N LEU A 4 -48.21 33.78 40.88
CA LEU A 4 -47.70 32.69 40.02
C LEU A 4 -47.67 31.36 40.79
N ARG A 5 -48.02 30.23 40.13
CA ARG A 5 -47.51 28.81 40.30
C ARG A 5 -48.65 27.77 40.20
N ARG A 6 -48.56 26.62 39.53
CA ARG A 6 -47.46 25.83 38.93
C ARG A 6 -48.04 24.92 37.83
N PHE A 7 -47.43 24.93 36.64
CA PHE A 7 -47.48 23.82 35.69
C PHE A 7 -46.55 22.70 36.19
N LEU A 8 -46.97 21.45 36.04
CA LEU A 8 -46.11 20.27 36.20
C LEU A 8 -46.42 19.32 35.04
N ILE A 9 -45.65 19.47 33.96
CA ILE A 9 -45.56 18.48 32.88
C ILE A 9 -44.27 17.71 33.15
N ILE A 10 -44.42 16.44 33.54
CA ILE A 10 -43.31 15.51 33.72
C ILE A 10 -42.90 15.03 32.32
N ALA A 11 -41.80 15.57 31.80
CA ALA A 11 -41.17 15.09 30.57
C ALA A 11 -40.00 14.18 30.97
N THR A 12 -40.22 12.87 30.92
CA THR A 12 -39.19 11.86 31.14
C THR A 12 -38.30 11.76 29.91
N VAL A 13 -37.10 12.34 29.96
CA VAL A 13 -36.08 12.18 28.91
C VAL A 13 -35.34 10.87 29.16
N LEU A 14 -35.65 9.84 28.36
CA LEU A 14 -34.80 8.64 28.27
C LEU A 14 -33.50 9.03 27.55
N ALA A 15 -32.45 9.27 28.33
CA ALA A 15 -31.10 9.42 27.81
C ALA A 15 -30.55 8.03 27.46
N GLY A 16 -30.77 7.59 26.22
CA GLY A 16 -30.08 6.43 25.66
C GLY A 16 -28.62 6.79 25.40
N THR A 17 -27.71 6.39 26.27
CA THR A 17 -26.27 6.44 25.98
C THR A 17 -25.94 5.41 24.91
N MET A 18 -25.84 5.85 23.66
CA MET A 18 -25.16 5.05 22.63
C MET A 18 -23.67 5.00 23.00
N LEU A 19 -23.24 3.87 23.56
CA LEU A 19 -21.84 3.51 23.63
C LEU A 19 -21.37 3.24 22.20
N THR A 20 -20.76 4.24 21.56
CA THR A 20 -19.99 4.01 20.35
C THR A 20 -18.77 3.18 20.73
N VAL A 21 -18.78 1.89 20.39
CA VAL A 21 -17.59 1.05 20.42
C VAL A 21 -16.63 1.64 19.40
N GLN A 22 -15.68 2.43 19.86
CA GLN A 22 -14.59 2.93 19.05
C GLN A 22 -13.65 1.75 18.79
N GLN A 23 -13.92 1.02 17.72
CA GLN A 23 -13.09 -0.08 17.26
C GLN A 23 -11.72 0.52 16.91
N SER A 24 -10.73 0.33 17.79
CA SER A 24 -9.36 0.75 17.51
C SER A 24 -8.90 -0.03 16.28
N GLN A 25 -8.87 0.61 15.11
CA GLN A 25 -8.10 0.09 13.99
C GLN A 25 -6.66 0.00 14.51
N ALA A 26 -6.18 -1.22 14.76
CA ALA A 26 -4.77 -1.44 14.94
C ALA A 26 -4.09 -0.82 13.70
N ALA A 27 -3.30 0.24 13.90
CA ALA A 27 -2.68 0.93 12.79
C ALA A 27 -1.68 -0.04 12.16
N TYR A 28 -2.04 -0.62 11.01
CA TYR A 28 -1.19 -1.59 10.32
C TYR A 28 0.20 -1.00 10.05
N ARG A 29 1.26 -1.75 10.31
CA ARG A 29 2.61 -1.23 10.07
C ARG A 29 2.92 -1.05 8.59
N GLN A 30 2.33 -1.90 7.76
CA GLN A 30 2.49 -1.91 6.33
C GLN A 30 1.26 -2.55 5.68
N TYR A 31 0.95 -2.16 4.44
CA TYR A 31 -0.11 -2.76 3.64
C TYR A 31 0.05 -2.41 2.16
N TYR A 32 -0.67 -3.12 1.30
CA TYR A 32 -0.74 -2.86 -0.13
C TYR A 32 -2.12 -2.31 -0.50
N SER A 33 -2.17 -1.36 -1.43
CA SER A 33 -3.43 -0.97 -2.09
C SER A 33 -3.86 -2.03 -3.12
N SER A 34 -5.09 -1.89 -3.61
CA SER A 34 -5.54 -2.58 -4.82
C SER A 34 -4.66 -2.28 -6.02
N TRP A 35 -4.62 -3.21 -6.97
CA TRP A 35 -3.99 -3.04 -8.26
C TRP A 35 -4.78 -2.08 -9.15
N ASN A 36 -4.06 -1.23 -9.88
CA ASN A 36 -4.58 -0.26 -10.83
C ASN A 36 -3.86 -0.43 -12.17
N TYR A 37 -4.57 -0.26 -13.29
CA TYR A 37 -3.97 -0.30 -14.62
C TYR A 37 -3.59 1.10 -15.10
N HIS A 38 -2.40 1.24 -15.65
CA HIS A 38 -1.92 2.49 -16.26
C HIS A 38 -1.95 2.38 -17.79
N PRO A 39 -3.00 2.86 -18.47
CA PRO A 39 -3.23 2.55 -19.89
C PRO A 39 -2.14 3.12 -20.80
N GLN A 40 -1.64 4.34 -20.57
CA GLN A 40 -0.65 4.94 -21.48
C GLN A 40 0.73 4.27 -21.43
N ARG A 41 1.02 3.49 -20.38
CA ARG A 41 2.32 2.84 -20.16
C ARG A 41 2.20 1.31 -20.07
N SER A 42 0.97 0.80 -20.24
CA SER A 42 0.62 -0.62 -20.30
C SER A 42 1.21 -1.46 -19.15
N TYR A 43 1.04 -1.00 -17.91
CA TYR A 43 1.42 -1.76 -16.72
C TYR A 43 0.36 -1.68 -15.63
N TYR A 44 0.40 -2.63 -14.71
CA TYR A 44 -0.35 -2.57 -13.46
C TYR A 44 0.55 -2.01 -12.36
N TYR A 45 -0.01 -1.24 -11.46
CA TYR A 45 0.69 -0.76 -10.29
C TYR A 45 -0.20 -0.81 -9.06
N ARG A 46 0.43 -0.89 -7.90
CA ARG A 46 -0.21 -0.64 -6.62
C ARG A 46 0.76 0.06 -5.70
N THR A 47 0.22 0.66 -4.66
CA THR A 47 1.01 1.37 -3.67
C THR A 47 1.26 0.46 -2.49
N TYR A 48 2.54 0.31 -2.13
CA TYR A 48 2.98 -0.30 -0.88
C TYR A 48 3.17 0.81 0.15
N TYR A 49 2.35 0.82 1.19
CA TYR A 49 2.42 1.76 2.30
C TYR A 49 3.14 1.11 3.47
N TYR A 50 4.03 1.86 4.13
CA TYR A 50 4.75 1.37 5.30
C TYR A 50 5.08 2.49 6.30
N LYS A 51 5.28 2.07 7.54
CA LYS A 51 5.84 2.88 8.62
C LYS A 51 7.22 2.33 8.98
N PRO A 52 8.30 3.14 8.87
CA PRO A 52 9.64 2.71 9.26
C PRO A 52 9.70 2.12 10.66
N ARG A 53 8.93 2.70 11.60
CA ARG A 53 8.84 2.26 13.00
C ARG A 53 7.40 2.34 13.52
N PRO A 54 7.03 1.56 14.56
CA PRO A 54 5.65 1.52 15.07
C PRO A 54 5.09 2.88 15.53
N THR A 55 5.95 3.77 16.01
CA THR A 55 5.57 5.11 16.49
C THR A 55 5.46 6.16 15.38
N TYR A 56 5.78 5.80 14.13
CA TYR A 56 5.70 6.72 13.00
C TYR A 56 4.24 7.05 12.68
N THR A 57 3.94 8.33 12.53
CA THR A 57 2.55 8.82 12.45
C THR A 57 1.99 8.80 11.04
N SER A 58 2.83 9.02 10.03
CA SER A 58 2.47 8.98 8.60
C SER A 58 2.90 7.67 7.95
N TYR A 59 2.40 7.38 6.74
CA TYR A 59 2.94 6.30 5.91
C TYR A 59 3.89 6.89 4.87
N ASN A 60 5.03 6.21 4.69
CA ASN A 60 5.80 6.32 3.47
C ASN A 60 5.24 5.33 2.45
N TYR A 61 5.60 5.50 1.17
CA TYR A 61 5.12 4.60 0.14
C TYR A 61 6.11 4.38 -1.00
N HIS A 62 6.05 3.17 -1.56
CA HIS A 62 6.69 2.78 -2.81
C HIS A 62 5.64 2.24 -3.77
N TYR A 63 5.95 2.20 -5.06
CA TYR A 63 5.11 1.53 -6.05
C TYR A 63 5.62 0.11 -6.32
N CYS A 64 4.69 -0.83 -6.38
CA CYS A 64 4.90 -2.15 -6.96
C CYS A 64 4.30 -2.13 -8.36
N ILE A 65 5.10 -2.47 -9.36
CA ILE A 65 4.74 -2.35 -10.78
C ILE A 65 4.88 -3.72 -11.43
N HIS A 66 3.82 -4.17 -12.08
CA HIS A 66 3.78 -5.41 -12.84
C HIS A 66 3.57 -5.10 -14.32
N TYR A 67 4.47 -5.58 -15.16
CA TYR A 67 4.39 -5.41 -16.61
C TYR A 67 3.84 -6.71 -17.23
N PRO A 68 2.70 -6.68 -17.93
CA PRO A 68 2.18 -7.86 -18.62
C PRO A 68 3.16 -8.44 -19.65
N SER A 69 4.02 -7.61 -20.24
CA SER A 69 5.09 -8.03 -21.16
C SER A 69 6.26 -8.73 -20.47
N ARG A 70 6.34 -8.68 -19.13
CA ARG A 70 7.34 -9.36 -18.28
C ARG A 70 6.64 -9.99 -17.08
N PRO A 71 5.77 -10.99 -17.32
CA PRO A 71 4.78 -11.43 -16.34
C PRO A 71 5.37 -12.11 -15.11
N ARG A 72 6.64 -12.51 -15.15
CA ARG A 72 7.31 -13.18 -14.02
C ARG A 72 7.59 -12.27 -12.82
N TYR A 73 7.71 -10.95 -13.04
CA TYR A 73 8.26 -10.04 -12.02
C TYR A 73 7.28 -8.95 -11.58
N VAL A 74 7.42 -8.56 -10.31
CA VAL A 74 6.91 -7.31 -9.75
C VAL A 74 8.08 -6.42 -9.37
N TYR A 75 8.16 -5.23 -9.93
CA TYR A 75 9.25 -4.30 -9.72
C TYR A 75 8.90 -3.28 -8.65
N TYR A 76 9.86 -2.94 -7.79
CA TYR A 76 9.67 -1.97 -6.71
C TYR A 76 10.34 -0.65 -7.07
N TYR A 77 9.56 0.42 -7.03
CA TYR A 77 9.97 1.77 -7.40
C TYR A 77 9.76 2.74 -6.23
N ASN A 78 10.78 3.51 -5.89
CA ASN A 78 10.68 4.56 -4.89
C ASN A 78 10.36 5.90 -5.58
N PRO A 79 9.18 6.50 -5.35
CA PRO A 79 8.80 7.76 -6.00
C PRO A 79 9.55 8.99 -5.48
N HIS A 80 10.11 8.93 -4.26
CA HIS A 80 10.88 10.02 -3.66
C HIS A 80 12.26 10.14 -4.30
N SER A 81 13.00 9.02 -4.36
CA SER A 81 14.32 8.97 -5.01
C SER A 81 14.24 8.77 -6.53
N ARG A 82 13.06 8.44 -7.05
CA ARG A 82 12.74 8.21 -8.47
C ARG A 82 13.51 7.05 -9.11
N HIS A 83 13.84 6.01 -8.35
CA HIS A 83 14.56 4.84 -8.87
C HIS A 83 13.86 3.52 -8.52
N TYR A 84 14.07 2.51 -9.37
CA TYR A 84 13.81 1.12 -9.01
C TYR A 84 14.86 0.64 -8.02
N TRP A 85 14.46 -0.18 -7.05
CA TRP A 85 15.35 -0.66 -5.99
C TRP A 85 15.32 -2.18 -5.81
N GLY A 86 14.47 -2.89 -6.56
CA GLY A 86 14.46 -4.34 -6.60
C GLY A 86 13.29 -4.90 -7.38
N ARG A 87 13.19 -6.22 -7.37
CA ARG A 87 12.08 -6.96 -7.96
C ARG A 87 11.76 -8.20 -7.15
N PHE A 88 10.52 -8.67 -7.28
CA PHE A 88 10.02 -9.90 -6.71
C PHE A 88 9.68 -10.88 -7.84
N ASP A 89 10.14 -12.12 -7.72
CA ASP A 89 9.92 -13.23 -8.65
C ASP A 89 8.68 -14.03 -8.23
N LEU A 90 7.62 -13.93 -9.04
CA LEU A 90 6.35 -14.61 -8.78
C LEU A 90 6.44 -16.13 -8.93
N GLU A 91 7.44 -16.62 -9.66
CA GLU A 91 7.69 -18.04 -9.91
C GLU A 91 8.90 -18.58 -9.12
N GLY A 92 9.50 -17.74 -8.27
CA GLY A 92 10.67 -18.10 -7.46
C GLY A 92 10.35 -19.06 -6.32
N THR A 93 11.40 -19.56 -5.66
CA THR A 93 11.29 -20.42 -4.49
C THR A 93 10.65 -19.65 -3.33
N ASN A 94 9.59 -20.20 -2.73
CA ASN A 94 8.90 -19.54 -1.60
C ASN A 94 9.87 -19.11 -0.50
N GLY A 95 9.84 -17.82 -0.16
CA GLY A 95 10.73 -17.21 0.84
C GLY A 95 12.05 -16.69 0.28
N GLU A 96 12.38 -16.96 -0.99
CA GLU A 96 13.58 -16.49 -1.69
C GLU A 96 13.20 -15.93 -3.08
N GLN A 97 12.40 -14.88 -3.08
CA GLN A 97 11.80 -14.33 -4.30
C GLN A 97 12.25 -12.90 -4.58
N TYR A 98 12.97 -12.25 -3.67
CA TYR A 98 13.32 -10.83 -3.81
C TYR A 98 14.77 -10.64 -4.28
N SER A 99 14.95 -9.92 -5.38
CA SER A 99 16.27 -9.45 -5.84
C SER A 99 16.39 -7.96 -5.57
N ILE A 100 17.23 -7.58 -4.60
CA ILE A 100 17.53 -6.18 -4.29
C ILE A 100 18.60 -5.63 -5.23
N LEU A 101 18.42 -4.43 -5.77
CA LEU A 101 19.44 -3.78 -6.58
C LEU A 101 20.53 -3.15 -5.70
N ALA A 102 21.78 -3.31 -6.12
CA ALA A 102 22.90 -2.52 -5.63
C ALA A 102 22.62 -1.03 -5.91
N GLU A 103 23.14 -0.15 -5.06
CA GLU A 103 22.78 1.28 -5.08
C GLU A 103 23.15 1.95 -6.41
N GLU A 104 24.31 1.60 -6.95
CA GLU A 104 24.85 2.05 -8.24
C GLU A 104 23.99 1.66 -9.45
N ASP A 105 23.24 0.56 -9.33
CA ASP A 105 22.39 0.00 -10.38
C ASP A 105 20.94 0.48 -10.29
N ARG A 106 20.58 1.26 -9.26
CA ARG A 106 19.25 1.85 -9.13
C ARG A 106 19.08 2.97 -10.14
N LYS A 107 18.21 2.76 -11.14
CA LYS A 107 17.91 3.74 -12.20
C LYS A 107 16.44 4.11 -12.25
N GLY A 108 16.15 5.19 -12.97
CA GLY A 108 14.79 5.72 -13.08
C GLY A 108 13.91 4.91 -14.01
N THR A 109 14.51 4.19 -14.95
CA THR A 109 13.79 3.32 -15.89
C THR A 109 14.38 1.90 -15.88
N LEU A 110 13.52 0.88 -16.07
CA LEU A 110 13.97 -0.51 -16.18
C LEU A 110 14.83 -0.78 -17.42
N ALA A 111 14.78 0.09 -18.44
CA ALA A 111 15.61 -0.05 -19.63
C ALA A 111 17.10 0.25 -19.34
N GLU A 112 17.38 1.05 -18.31
CA GLU A 112 18.73 1.41 -17.87
C GLU A 112 19.32 0.40 -16.88
N ILE A 113 18.54 -0.59 -16.43
CA ILE A 113 18.96 -1.59 -15.46
C ILE A 113 19.20 -2.90 -16.21
N PRO A 114 20.45 -3.33 -16.38
CA PRO A 114 20.73 -4.58 -17.06
C PRO A 114 20.20 -5.76 -16.26
N GLU A 115 19.80 -6.84 -16.93
CA GLU A 115 19.28 -8.04 -16.25
C GLU A 115 20.29 -8.62 -15.25
N SER A 116 21.59 -8.51 -15.54
CA SER A 116 22.68 -8.95 -14.67
C SER A 116 22.85 -8.12 -13.39
N ALA A 117 22.25 -6.93 -13.31
CA ALA A 117 22.27 -6.12 -12.08
C ALA A 117 21.29 -6.66 -11.01
N PHE A 118 20.34 -7.51 -11.40
CA PHE A 118 19.49 -8.18 -10.43
C PHE A 118 20.23 -9.40 -9.86
N PRO A 119 20.63 -9.38 -8.58
CA PRO A 119 21.29 -10.53 -7.97
C PRO A 119 20.31 -11.70 -7.82
N ALA A 120 20.86 -12.85 -7.41
CA ALA A 120 20.05 -14.02 -7.08
C ALA A 120 18.94 -13.65 -6.08
N PRO A 121 17.70 -14.12 -6.29
CA PRO A 121 16.62 -13.92 -5.36
C PRO A 121 16.97 -14.39 -3.93
N ALA A 122 16.51 -13.64 -2.95
CA ALA A 122 16.70 -13.87 -1.53
C ALA A 122 15.40 -13.53 -0.77
N ALA A 123 15.45 -13.57 0.56
CA ALA A 123 14.34 -13.16 1.40
C ALA A 123 13.93 -11.69 1.17
N MET A 124 12.68 -11.38 1.50
CA MET A 124 12.19 -10.00 1.46
C MET A 124 13.07 -9.11 2.35
N PRO A 125 13.39 -7.88 1.91
CA PRO A 125 14.21 -6.98 2.67
C PRO A 125 13.46 -6.48 3.91
N VAL A 126 14.19 -5.87 4.84
CA VAL A 126 13.57 -5.10 5.92
C VAL A 126 12.76 -3.93 5.36
N ILE A 127 11.73 -3.50 6.09
CA ILE A 127 11.01 -2.26 5.82
C ILE A 127 12.06 -1.14 5.68
N PRO A 128 11.98 -0.31 4.62
CA PRO A 128 12.91 0.79 4.44
C PRO A 128 12.97 1.68 5.69
N GLU A 129 14.18 2.05 6.11
CA GLU A 129 14.44 2.88 7.30
C GLU A 129 14.06 2.24 8.64
N SER A 130 13.69 0.96 8.65
CA SER A 130 13.38 0.24 9.89
C SER A 130 14.65 -0.15 10.67
N GLU A 131 14.59 -0.01 11.99
CA GLU A 131 15.66 -0.42 12.92
C GLU A 131 15.32 -1.71 13.68
N ASP A 132 14.07 -2.18 13.63
CA ASP A 132 13.60 -3.35 14.41
C ASP A 132 13.56 -4.65 13.61
N GLY A 133 14.02 -4.62 12.35
CA GLY A 133 14.19 -5.81 11.52
C GLY A 133 12.91 -6.38 10.89
N GLU A 134 11.76 -5.72 11.05
CA GLU A 134 10.52 -6.13 10.37
C GLU A 134 10.70 -6.16 8.85
N GLN A 135 10.32 -7.26 8.21
CA GLN A 135 10.44 -7.45 6.77
C GLN A 135 9.28 -6.82 6.01
N VAL A 136 9.54 -6.40 4.77
CA VAL A 136 8.49 -6.05 3.81
C VAL A 136 7.65 -7.29 3.52
N ALA A 137 6.34 -7.20 3.72
CA ALA A 137 5.42 -8.28 3.37
C ALA A 137 5.52 -8.58 1.85
N PRO A 138 5.57 -9.85 1.41
CA PRO A 138 5.61 -10.17 -0.01
C PRO A 138 4.38 -9.64 -0.72
N PRO A 139 4.46 -9.32 -2.02
CA PRO A 139 3.33 -8.80 -2.73
C PRO A 139 2.31 -9.91 -2.99
N GLU A 140 1.11 -9.79 -2.41
CA GLU A 140 0.04 -10.76 -2.67
C GLU A 140 -0.60 -10.57 -4.05
N GLY A 141 -0.53 -11.62 -4.89
CA GLY A 141 -1.23 -11.70 -6.17
C GLY A 141 -0.81 -10.66 -7.21
N VAL A 142 -1.02 -10.98 -8.48
CA VAL A 142 -1.07 -10.01 -9.57
C VAL A 142 -2.44 -10.10 -10.22
N PRO A 143 -2.96 -9.02 -10.84
CA PRO A 143 -4.17 -9.11 -11.64
C PRO A 143 -4.00 -10.24 -12.64
N GLY A 144 -4.99 -11.13 -12.73
CA GLY A 144 -5.02 -12.16 -13.76
C GLY A 144 -4.86 -11.50 -15.14
N GLN A 145 -4.16 -12.16 -16.05
CA GLN A 145 -3.93 -11.66 -17.42
C GLN A 145 -5.23 -11.50 -18.24
N ASP A 146 -6.36 -11.97 -17.71
CA ASP A 146 -7.68 -11.76 -18.28
C ASP A 146 -8.14 -10.34 -17.99
N VAL A 147 -7.73 -9.40 -18.84
CA VAL A 147 -8.34 -8.07 -18.92
C VAL A 147 -9.70 -8.25 -19.62
N PRO A 148 -10.86 -8.07 -18.96
CA PRO A 148 -12.09 -7.92 -19.69
C PRO A 148 -12.00 -6.58 -20.43
N GLU A 149 -12.15 -6.62 -21.74
CA GLU A 149 -12.34 -5.40 -22.54
C GLU A 149 -13.61 -4.70 -22.05
N GLY A 150 -13.46 -3.70 -21.18
CA GLY A 150 -14.52 -2.73 -20.90
C GLY A 150 -15.20 -2.74 -19.53
N GLU A 151 -14.57 -3.18 -18.43
CA GLU A 151 -15.10 -2.88 -17.08
C GLU A 151 -14.37 -1.68 -16.45
N PRO A 152 -15.07 -0.57 -16.14
CA PRO A 152 -14.45 0.55 -15.44
C PRO A 152 -14.04 0.09 -14.05
N ALA A 153 -12.77 0.32 -13.71
CA ALA A 153 -12.27 0.17 -12.34
C ALA A 153 -13.21 0.93 -11.41
N ALA A 154 -13.72 0.22 -10.41
CA ALA A 154 -14.60 0.80 -9.40
C ALA A 154 -13.99 2.10 -8.85
N GLU A 155 -14.69 3.19 -9.11
CA GLU A 155 -14.45 4.52 -8.61
C GLU A 155 -14.42 4.46 -7.07
N GLY A 156 -13.26 4.77 -6.49
CA GLY A 156 -13.05 4.75 -5.05
C GLY A 156 -11.89 5.67 -4.68
N ASP A 157 -12.22 6.95 -4.51
CA ASP A 157 -11.47 8.02 -3.85
C ASP A 157 -9.95 8.06 -4.09
N ALA A 158 -9.56 8.82 -5.12
CA ALA A 158 -8.27 9.51 -5.08
C ALA A 158 -8.30 10.54 -3.93
N PRO A 159 -7.35 10.54 -2.97
CA PRO A 159 -7.22 11.67 -2.08
C PRO A 159 -6.81 12.89 -2.89
N ALA A 160 -7.66 13.91 -2.86
CA ALA A 160 -7.42 15.22 -3.42
C ALA A 160 -6.04 15.75 -2.98
N GLY A 161 -5.17 15.99 -3.95
CA GLY A 161 -3.95 16.75 -3.74
C GLY A 161 -4.27 18.21 -3.46
N ASN A 162 -3.58 18.77 -2.48
CA ASN A 162 -3.46 20.20 -2.25
C ASN A 162 -2.05 20.64 -2.65
#